data_AF-A0A6P0X322-F1
#
_entry.id   AF-A0A6P0X322-F1
#
_cell.length_a   1.000
_cell.length_b   1.000
_cell.length_c   1.000
_cell.angle_alpha   90.00
_cell.angle_beta   90.00
_cell.angle_gamma   90.00
#
_symmetry.space_group_name_H-M   'P 1'
#
loop_
_entity.id
_entity.type
_entity.pdbx_description
1 polymer ?
#
loop_
_entity_poly.entity_id
_entity_poly.type
_entity_poly.pdbx_seq_one_letter_code
_entity_poly.pdbx_strand_id
1 'polypeptide(L)'
;RITIEVVNLTQGLIQLQQMPVTDSLTISPGQVRTLFRGSTIDPNFSLIFWDTMGLSLKADIIKLGAKNLRIELRPGGRPPGNRAVYLNDDGRVSIL
;
A
#
# COMPACT_ATOMS: atom_id res chain seq x y z
N ARG A 1 9.96 14.43 -0.77
CA ARG A 1 8.63 13.92 -0.39
C ARG A 1 8.00 13.23 -1.58
N ILE A 2 7.62 11.97 -1.44
CA ILE A 2 6.87 11.19 -2.44
C ILE A 2 5.45 11.03 -1.89
N THR A 3 4.47 11.27 -2.74
CA THR A 3 3.05 11.06 -2.45
C THR A 3 2.68 9.64 -2.86
N ILE A 4 2.03 8.90 -1.97
CA ILE A 4 1.62 7.53 -2.21
C ILE A 4 0.11 7.46 -2.03
N GLU A 5 -0.60 7.13 -3.10
CA GLU A 5 -2.02 6.85 -3.06
C GLU A 5 -2.22 5.35 -2.90
N VAL A 6 -3.14 4.94 -2.04
CA VAL A 6 -3.57 3.54 -1.89
C VAL A 6 -5.05 3.49 -2.21
N VAL A 7 -5.45 2.66 -3.17
CA VAL A 7 -6.85 2.50 -3.56
C VAL A 7 -7.31 1.07 -3.33
N ASN A 8 -8.47 0.92 -2.70
CA ASN A 8 -9.16 -0.36 -2.56
C ASN A 8 -10.05 -0.60 -3.78
N LEU A 9 -9.63 -1.50 -4.67
CA LEU A 9 -10.42 -1.96 -5.83
C LEU A 9 -11.07 -3.33 -5.58
N THR A 10 -11.15 -3.76 -4.32
CA THR A 10 -11.90 -4.94 -3.90
C THR A 10 -13.33 -4.55 -3.52
N GLN A 11 -14.13 -5.56 -3.15
CA GLN A 11 -15.46 -5.36 -2.55
C GLN A 11 -15.42 -5.44 -1.01
N GLY A 12 -14.26 -5.75 -0.42
CA GLY A 12 -14.07 -5.93 1.02
C GLY A 12 -13.45 -4.70 1.69
N LEU A 13 -13.39 -4.74 3.03
CA LEU A 13 -12.62 -3.76 3.81
C LEU A 13 -11.16 -4.20 3.87
N ILE A 14 -10.25 -3.25 3.64
CA ILE A 14 -8.81 -3.49 3.76
C ILE A 14 -8.28 -2.66 4.93
N GLN A 15 -7.43 -3.26 5.75
CA GLN A 15 -6.61 -2.57 6.72
C GLN A 15 -5.29 -2.18 6.09
N LEU A 16 -4.84 -0.96 6.36
CA LEU A 16 -3.53 -0.43 5.97
C LEU A 16 -2.74 -0.09 7.22
N GLN A 17 -1.45 -0.45 7.27
CA GLN A 17 -0.56 -0.05 8.36
C GLN A 17 0.77 0.42 7.80
N GLN A 18 1.16 1.66 8.10
CA GLN A 18 2.46 2.20 7.74
C GLN A 18 3.44 1.93 8.89
N MET A 19 4.50 1.18 8.60
CA MET A 19 5.56 0.90 9.56
C MET A 19 6.53 2.10 9.66
N PRO A 20 7.22 2.31 10.81
CA PRO A 20 7.28 1.40 11.97
C PRO A 20 6.19 1.53 13.05
N VAL A 21 5.34 2.57 13.06
CA VAL A 21 4.58 2.90 14.30
C VAL A 21 3.13 3.35 14.08
N THR A 22 2.57 3.35 12.85
CA THR A 22 1.19 3.81 12.73
C THR A 22 0.19 2.75 13.16
N ASP A 23 -0.92 3.19 13.76
CA ASP A 23 -2.13 2.38 13.86
C ASP A 23 -2.58 1.96 12.46
N SER A 24 -3.35 0.86 12.40
CA SER A 24 -3.97 0.47 11.15
C SER A 24 -5.17 1.37 10.83
N LEU A 25 -5.36 1.66 9.55
CA LEU A 25 -6.47 2.42 9.02
C LEU A 25 -7.30 1.53 8.07
N THR A 26 -8.61 1.53 8.25
CA THR A 26 -9.55 0.89 7.32
C THR A 26 -9.75 1.73 6.05
N ILE A 27 -9.75 1.05 4.90
CA ILE A 27 -10.16 1.61 3.61
C ILE A 27 -11.35 0.82 3.02
N SER A 28 -12.41 1.53 2.67
CA SER A 28 -13.61 0.95 2.05
C SER A 28 -13.44 0.73 0.54
N PRO A 29 -14.26 -0.12 -0.09
CA PRO A 29 -14.29 -0.28 -1.55
C PRO A 29 -14.37 1.06 -2.29
N GLY A 30 -13.52 1.25 -3.30
CA GLY A 30 -13.41 2.48 -4.10
C GLY A 30 -12.70 3.64 -3.39
N GLN A 31 -12.38 3.53 -2.10
CA GLN A 31 -11.72 4.60 -1.37
C GLN A 31 -10.25 4.72 -1.74
N VAL A 32 -9.80 5.97 -1.89
CA VAL A 32 -8.38 6.33 -2.03
C VAL A 32 -7.89 6.96 -0.74
N ARG A 33 -6.73 6.51 -0.25
CA ARG A 33 -6.00 7.12 0.86
C ARG A 33 -4.66 7.65 0.40
N THR A 34 -4.35 8.87 0.80
CA THR A 34 -3.06 9.49 0.51
C THR A 34 -2.16 9.37 1.72
N LEU A 35 -1.04 8.69 1.55
CA LEU A 35 0.06 8.56 2.49
C LEU A 35 1.26 9.36 1.99
N PHE A 36 2.16 9.66 2.91
CA PHE A 36 3.38 10.38 2.59
C PHE A 36 4.59 9.62 3.07
N ARG A 37 5.58 9.48 2.19
CA ARG A 37 6.94 9.14 2.63
C ARG A 37 7.49 10.33 3.43
N GLY A 38 7.82 10.08 4.69
CA GLY A 38 8.28 11.05 5.68
C GLY A 38 9.61 11.74 5.32
N SER A 39 10.08 12.61 6.21
CA SER A 39 11.29 13.43 6.02
C SER A 39 12.58 12.60 5.87
N THR A 40 13.70 13.24 5.55
CA THR A 40 15.03 12.68 5.27
C THR A 40 15.61 11.70 6.31
N ILE A 41 14.98 11.56 7.48
CA ILE A 41 15.43 10.70 8.59
C ILE A 41 14.84 9.28 8.51
N ASP A 42 13.68 9.11 7.86
CA ASP A 42 13.07 7.80 7.65
C ASP A 42 13.02 7.49 6.14
N PRO A 43 14.11 6.94 5.59
CA PRO A 43 14.23 6.77 4.16
C PRO A 43 13.23 5.73 3.66
N ASN A 44 12.83 4.73 4.43
CA ASN A 44 12.08 3.60 3.90
C ASN A 44 10.58 3.78 4.13
N PHE A 45 9.78 3.52 3.09
CA PHE A 45 8.33 3.44 3.25
C PHE A 45 7.93 1.96 3.20
N SER A 46 7.24 1.52 4.24
CA SER A 46 6.75 0.14 4.35
C SER A 46 5.26 0.20 4.67
N LEU A 47 4.44 -0.34 3.78
CA LEU A 47 3.00 -0.45 3.94
C LEU A 47 2.64 -1.91 4.03
N ILE A 48 2.04 -2.30 5.14
CA ILE A 48 1.38 -3.59 5.32
C ILE A 48 -0.10 -3.41 5.06
N PHE A 49 -0.72 -4.43 4.46
CA PHE A 49 -2.16 -4.43 4.21
C PHE A 49 -2.74 -5.84 4.27
N TRP A 50 -4.00 -5.93 4.66
CA TRP A 50 -4.76 -7.18 4.66
C TRP A 50 -6.25 -6.93 4.50
N ASP A 51 -6.93 -7.87 3.85
CA ASP A 51 -8.39 -7.93 3.81
C ASP A 51 -8.92 -8.39 5.18
N THR A 52 -9.97 -7.75 5.70
CA THR A 52 -10.50 -8.07 7.04
C THR A 52 -11.13 -9.46 7.13
N MET A 53 -11.48 -10.07 6.01
CA MET A 53 -12.00 -11.44 5.92
C MET A 53 -10.92 -12.47 5.54
N GLY A 54 -9.66 -12.03 5.39
CA GLY A 54 -8.53 -12.89 5.04
C GLY A 54 -8.47 -13.29 3.56
N LEU A 55 -9.20 -12.59 2.67
CA LEU A 55 -9.14 -12.85 1.23
C LEU A 55 -7.76 -12.48 0.66
N SER A 56 -7.30 -13.24 -0.33
CA SER A 56 -6.05 -12.94 -1.03
C SER A 56 -6.16 -11.63 -1.80
N LEU A 57 -5.11 -10.82 -1.69
CA LEU A 57 -4.98 -9.54 -2.39
C LEU A 57 -3.84 -9.59 -3.40
N LYS A 58 -4.01 -8.86 -4.50
CA LYS A 58 -2.94 -8.52 -5.43
C LYS A 58 -2.67 -7.03 -5.32
N ALA A 59 -1.40 -6.65 -5.22
CA ALA A 59 -0.99 -5.25 -5.31
C ALA A 59 -0.37 -4.95 -6.67
N ASP A 60 -0.80 -3.87 -7.30
CA ASP A 60 -0.19 -3.32 -8.51
C ASP A 60 0.34 -1.90 -8.22
N ILE A 61 1.49 -1.56 -8.80
CA ILE A 61 2.15 -0.25 -8.59
C ILE A 61 2.05 0.56 -9.87
N ILE A 62 1.37 1.70 -9.79
CA ILE A 62 1.18 2.63 -10.90
C ILE A 62 1.96 3.91 -10.61
N LYS A 63 2.81 4.33 -11.54
CA LYS A 63 3.50 5.63 -11.48
C LYS A 63 2.61 6.70 -12.11
N LEU A 64 2.00 7.54 -11.27
CA LEU A 64 1.16 8.66 -11.72
C LEU A 64 1.97 9.89 -12.11
N GLY A 65 3.21 10.00 -11.61
CA GLY A 65 4.11 11.09 -11.93
C GLY A 65 5.50 10.89 -11.32
N ALA A 66 6.36 11.90 -11.43
CA ALA A 66 7.74 11.81 -10.94
C ALA A 66 7.85 11.58 -9.42
N LYS A 67 6.88 12.08 -8.63
CA LYS A 67 6.84 11.96 -7.17
C LYS A 67 5.52 11.38 -6.64
N ASN A 68 4.72 10.77 -7.52
CA ASN A 68 3.39 10.25 -7.19
C ASN A 68 3.29 8.78 -7.63
N LEU A 69 3.10 7.90 -6.65
CA LEU A 69 2.83 6.48 -6.86
C LEU A 69 1.43 6.14 -6.39
N ARG A 70 0.79 5.19 -7.06
CA ARG A 70 -0.46 4.58 -6.61
C ARG A 70 -0.28 3.08 -6.43
N ILE A 71 -0.70 2.59 -5.28
CA ILE A 71 -0.82 1.19 -4.93
C ILE A 71 -2.29 0.82 -5.13
N GLU A 72 -2.55 -0.07 -6.09
CA GLU A 72 -3.89 -0.60 -6.33
C GLU A 72 -4.03 -1.97 -5.67
N LEU A 73 -4.95 -2.07 -4.70
CA LEU A 73 -5.26 -3.33 -4.03
C LEU A 73 -6.47 -3.98 -4.69
N ARG A 74 -6.25 -5.13 -5.33
CA ARG A 74 -7.22 -5.85 -6.15
C ARG A 74 -7.51 -7.23 -5.58
N PRO A 75 -8.69 -7.82 -5.85
CA PRO A 75 -8.98 -9.17 -5.41
C PRO A 75 -8.07 -10.18 -6.15
N GLY A 76 -7.63 -11.22 -5.45
CA GLY A 76 -6.92 -12.36 -6.03
C GLY A 76 -5.44 -12.41 -5.69
N GLY A 77 -4.63 -12.96 -6.60
CA GLY A 77 -3.24 -13.35 -6.32
C GLY A 77 -3.12 -14.80 -5.85
N ARG A 78 -1.91 -15.37 -5.93
CA ARG A 78 -1.66 -16.73 -5.46
C ARG A 78 -1.66 -16.71 -3.93
N PRO A 79 -2.46 -17.55 -3.23
CA PRO A 79 -2.43 -17.63 -1.78
C PRO A 79 -0.99 -17.77 -1.27
N PRO A 80 -0.57 -16.94 -0.30
CA PRO A 80 -1.40 -16.11 0.59
C PRO A 80 -1.82 -14.72 0.05
N GLY A 81 -1.49 -14.38 -1.20
CA GLY A 81 -1.63 -13.03 -1.77
C GLY A 81 -0.50 -12.11 -1.30
N ASN A 82 -0.47 -10.90 -1.86
CA ASN A 82 0.42 -9.84 -1.37
C ASN A 82 -0.11 -9.26 -0.06
N ARG A 83 0.81 -8.82 0.78
CA ARG A 83 0.56 -8.28 2.13
C ARG A 83 1.40 -7.05 2.44
N ALA A 84 2.42 -6.76 1.64
CA ALA A 84 3.24 -5.58 1.88
C ALA A 84 3.81 -4.96 0.60
N VAL A 85 4.00 -3.64 0.65
CA VAL A 85 4.75 -2.85 -0.33
C VAL A 85 5.87 -2.11 0.39
N TYR A 86 7.09 -2.26 -0.12
CA TYR A 86 8.28 -1.57 0.38
C TYR A 86 8.82 -0.65 -0.72
N LEU A 87 9.01 0.62 -0.39
CA LEU A 87 9.70 1.58 -1.23
C LEU A 87 11.03 1.95 -0.56
N ASN A 88 12.11 1.51 -1.21
CA ASN A 88 13.48 1.72 -0.77
C ASN A 88 13.96 3.14 -1.09
N ASP A 89 15.04 3.58 -0.43
CA ASP A 89 15.76 4.84 -0.69
C ASP A 89 16.19 5.02 -2.14
N ASP A 90 16.64 3.94 -2.79
CA ASP A 90 17.03 3.89 -4.19
C ASP A 90 15.85 3.97 -5.19
N GLY A 91 14.62 4.06 -4.69
CA GLY A 91 13.40 4.18 -5.47
C GLY A 91 12.85 2.86 -6.01
N ARG A 92 13.47 1.72 -5.67
CA ARG A 92 12.91 0.40 -6.00
C ARG A 92 11.69 0.11 -5.14
N VAL A 93 10.70 -0.54 -5.75
CA VAL A 93 9.48 -0.99 -5.08
C VAL A 93 9.49 -2.51 -5.04
N SER A 94 9.29 -3.08 -3.86
CA SER A 94 9.11 -4.52 -3.66
C SER A 94 7.69 -4.80 -3.19
N ILE A 95 7.09 -5.85 -3.73
CA ILE A 95 5.78 -6.36 -3.31
C ILE A 95 6.02 -7.74 -2.72
N LEU A 96 5.58 -7.95 -1.48
CA LEU A 96 5.60 -9.24 -0.80
C LEU A 96 4.16 -9.75 -0.69
#